data_AF-A0A969RRD9-F1
#
_entry.id   AF-A0A969RRD9-F1
#
_cell.length_a   1.000
_cell.length_b   1.000
_cell.length_c   1.000
_cell.angle_alpha   90.00
_cell.angle_beta   90.00
_cell.angle_gamma   90.00
#
_symmetry.space_group_name_H-M   'P 1'
#
loop_
_entity.id
_entity.type
_entity.pdbx_description
1 polymer ?
#
loop_
_entity_poly.entity_id
_entity_poly.type
_entity_poly.pdbx_seq_one_letter_code
_entity_poly.pdbx_strand_id
1 'polypeptide(L)' 'RPLGCKKLKGRQNQYRVRSGDYRIIYSVEDTSLIVRVIKVGHRRDIYEE' A
#
# COMPACT_ATOMS: atom_id res chain seq x y z
N ARG A 1 -11.15 4.71 -3.47
CA ARG A 1 -9.97 4.23 -2.69
C ARG A 1 -10.43 3.88 -1.26
N PRO A 2 -9.88 2.86 -0.59
CA PRO A 2 -10.38 2.41 0.73
C PRO A 2 -10.13 3.41 1.87
N LEU A 3 -10.98 3.35 2.90
CA LEU A 3 -10.84 4.15 4.11
C LEU A 3 -9.48 3.91 4.79
N GLY A 4 -8.83 4.97 5.23
CA GLY A 4 -7.51 4.91 5.86
C GLY A 4 -6.33 4.67 4.90
N CYS A 5 -6.56 4.68 3.58
CA CYS A 5 -5.46 4.64 2.62
C CYS A 5 -4.63 5.94 2.69
N LYS A 6 -3.30 5.79 2.68
CA LYS A 6 -2.37 6.93 2.63
C LYS A 6 -1.38 6.72 1.50
N LYS A 7 -1.15 7.75 0.69
CA LYS A 7 -0.12 7.74 -0.36
C LYS A 7 1.26 7.66 0.30
N LEU A 8 2.16 6.85 -0.26
CA LEU A 8 3.54 6.78 0.21
C LEU A 8 4.34 7.99 -0.32
N LYS A 9 5.12 8.62 0.56
CA LYS A 9 6.00 9.74 0.18
C LYS A 9 7.10 9.22 -0.75
N GLY A 10 7.41 9.98 -1.81
CA GLY A 10 8.49 9.66 -2.74
C GLY A 10 8.20 8.51 -3.71
N ARG A 11 6.99 7.91 -3.69
CA ARG A 11 6.60 6.86 -4.63
C ARG A 11 5.40 7.28 -5.47
N GLN A 12 5.49 7.07 -6.78
CA GLN A 12 4.36 7.34 -7.67
C GLN A 12 3.31 6.24 -7.54
N ASN A 13 2.05 6.65 -7.42
CA ASN A 13 0.88 5.77 -7.40
C ASN A 13 0.91 4.60 -6.40
N GLN A 14 1.74 4.68 -5.36
CA GLN A 14 1.77 3.71 -4.27
C GLN A 14 1.08 4.23 -3.01
N TYR A 15 0.33 3.34 -2.38
CA TYR A 15 -0.51 3.60 -1.25
C TYR A 15 -0.27 2.53 -0.19
N ARG A 16 -0.66 2.86 1.04
CA ARG A 16 -0.68 1.94 2.16
C ARG A 16 -2.04 1.98 2.84
N VAL A 17 -2.56 0.81 3.17
CA VAL A 17 -3.68 0.66 4.11
C VAL A 17 -3.23 -0.16 5.32
N ARG A 18 -3.86 0.05 6.48
CA ARG A 18 -3.62 -0.72 7.70
C ARG A 18 -4.68 -1.80 7.83
N SER A 19 -4.28 -2.99 8.25
CA SER A 19 -5.16 -4.07 8.68
C SER A 19 -4.62 -4.60 9.99
N GLY A 20 -5.16 -4.13 11.12
CA GLY A 20 -4.59 -4.37 12.46
C GLY A 20 -3.12 -3.94 12.54
N ASP A 21 -2.26 -4.90 12.90
CA ASP A 21 -0.80 -4.72 12.97
C ASP A 21 -0.07 -4.93 11.64
N TYR A 22 -0.79 -5.21 10.55
CA TYR A 22 -0.22 -5.34 9.22
C TYR A 22 -0.42 -4.06 8.40
N ARG A 23 0.50 -3.87 7.46
CA ARG A 23 0.42 -2.86 6.42
C ARG A 23 0.33 -3.59 5.08
N ILE A 24 -0.49 -3.05 4.19
CA ILE A 24 -0.59 -3.52 2.80
C ILE A 24 -0.12 -2.36 1.94
N ILE A 25 0.97 -2.56 1.21
CA ILE A 25 1.46 -1.61 0.20
C ILE A 25 0.94 -2.07 -1.15
N TYR A 26 0.30 -1.16 -1.88
CA TYR A 26 -0.29 -1.44 -3.18
C TYR A 26 -0.11 -0.25 -4.12
N SER A 27 -0.13 -0.52 -5.43
CA SER A 27 -0.28 0.51 -6.45
C SER A 27 -1.68 0.49 -7.07
N VAL A 28 -2.09 1.62 -7.63
CA VAL A 28 -3.35 1.76 -8.36
C VAL A 28 -3.04 2.28 -9.76
N GLU A 29 -3.53 1.57 -10.77
CA GLU A 29 -3.54 1.99 -12.17
C GLU A 29 -4.97 2.35 -12.54
N ASP A 30 -5.31 3.64 -12.42
CA ASP A 30 -6.69 4.13 -12.52
C ASP A 30 -7.29 3.90 -13.93
N THR A 31 -6.47 3.93 -14.99
CA THR A 31 -6.91 3.72 -16.38
C THR A 31 -7.38 2.30 -16.67
N SER A 32 -6.72 1.34 -16.03
CA SER A 32 -6.96 -0.10 -16.25
C SER A 32 -7.75 -0.72 -15.11
N LEU A 33 -8.13 0.08 -14.10
CA LEU A 33 -8.82 -0.35 -12.88
C LEU A 33 -8.06 -1.47 -12.13
N ILE A 34 -6.73 -1.46 -12.19
CA ILE A 34 -5.88 -2.48 -11.57
C ILE A 34 -5.40 -1.98 -10.20
N VAL A 35 -5.51 -2.86 -9.21
CA VAL A 35 -4.87 -2.70 -7.90
C VAL A 35 -3.83 -3.81 -7.74
N ARG A 36 -2.55 -3.44 -7.72
CA ARG A 36 -1.45 -4.39 -7.57
C ARG A 36 -0.94 -4.34 -6.13
N VAL A 37 -1.06 -5.45 -5.41
CA VAL A 37 -0.46 -5.59 -4.08
C VAL A 37 1.03 -5.84 -4.23
N ILE A 38 1.84 -4.99 -3.63
CA ILE A 38 3.31 -5.00 -3.75
C ILE A 38 3.92 -5.76 -2.57
N LYS A 39 3.46 -5.46 -1.35
CA LYS A 39 3.96 -6.09 -0.13
C LYS A 39 2.87 -6.12 0.93
N VAL A 40 2.78 -7.23 1.64
CA VAL A 40 2.00 -7.37 2.87
C VAL A 40 2.98 -7.74 3.96
N GLY A 41 2.95 -7.03 5.08
CA GLY A 41 3.90 -7.25 6.15
C GLY A 41 3.44 -6.64 7.46
N HIS A 42 3.97 -7.17 8.55
CA HIS A 42 3.73 -6.63 9.87
C HIS A 42 4.34 -5.21 9.99
N ARG A 43 3.78 -4.37 10.86
CA ARG A 43 4.10 -2.93 10.94
C ARG A 43 5.57 -2.64 11.24
N ARG A 44 6.28 -3.59 11.86
CA ARG A 44 7.70 -3.50 12.23
C ARG A 44 8.59 -3.74 11.01
N ASP A 45 8.24 -4.72 10.20
CA ASP A 45 9.19 -5.32 9.25
C ASP A 45 8.88 -4.94 7.79
N ILE A 46 7.71 -4.32 7.53
CA ILE A 46 7.27 -4.08 6.14
C ILE A 46 8.20 -3.14 5.34
N TYR A 47 9.00 -2.32 6.01
CA TYR A 47 9.95 -1.41 5.36
C TYR A 47 11.37 -1.98 5.28
N GLU A 48 11.62 -3.15 5.85
CA GLU A 48 12.90 -3.86 5.76
C GLU A 48 12.98 -4.62 4.43
N GLU A 49 14.19 -4.76 3.87
CA GLU A 49 14.47 -5.44 2.59
C GLU A 49 14.92 -6.89 2.82
#